data_AF-A0A830B1L5-F1
#
_entry.id   AF-A0A830B1L5-F1
#
_cell.length_a   1.000
_cell.length_b   1.000
_cell.length_c   1.000
_cell.angle_alpha   90.00
_cell.angle_beta   90.00
_cell.angle_gamma   90.00
#
_symmetry.space_group_name_H-M   'P 1'
#
loop_
_entity.id
_entity.type
_entity.pdbx_description
1 polymer ?
#
loop_
_entity_poly.entity_id
_entity_poly.type
_entity_poly.pdbx_seq_one_letter_code
_entity_poly.pdbx_strand_id
1 'polypeptide(L)' 'MEVQSVLDSNRHLIQQANDHHCSKIPCNLAMNVEVIREIYANIFKFIRLYSDLSESFSNIVQCHAPILKNVKFNFL' A
#
# COMPACT_ATOMS: atom_id res chain seq x y z
N MET A 1 -5.27 -8.79 2.82
CA MET A 1 -6.60 -8.14 2.80
C MET A 1 -6.50 -6.61 2.91
N GLU A 2 -5.60 -6.05 3.74
CA GLU A 2 -5.53 -4.59 3.93
C GLU A 2 -4.93 -3.78 2.76
N VAL A 3 -3.90 -4.30 2.07
CA VAL A 3 -3.41 -3.67 0.84
C VAL A 3 -4.51 -3.60 -0.22
N GLN A 4 -5.28 -4.69 -0.37
CA GLN A 4 -6.38 -4.76 -1.33
C GLN A 4 -7.49 -3.75 -0.99
N SER A 5 -7.84 -3.60 0.29
CA SER A 5 -8.88 -2.63 0.69
C SER A 5 -8.47 -1.18 0.41
N VAL A 6 -7.18 -0.84 0.57
CA VAL A 6 -6.65 0.49 0.21
C VAL A 6 -6.72 0.72 -1.30
N LEU A 7 -6.42 -0.29 -2.12
CA LEU A 7 -6.52 -0.21 -3.58
C LEU A 7 -7.98 -0.08 -4.05
N ASP A 8 -8.90 -0.83 -3.45
CA ASP A 8 -10.33 -0.76 -3.77
C ASP A 8 -10.93 0.60 -3.37
N SER A 9 -10.51 1.16 -2.23
CA SER A 9 -10.86 2.52 -1.82
C SER A 9 -10.37 3.55 -2.83
N ASN A 10 -9.10 3.48 -3.25
CA ASN A 10 -8.56 4.38 -4.28
C ASN A 10 -9.31 4.27 -5.61
N ARG A 11 -9.71 3.06 -6.02
CA ARG A 11 -10.53 2.86 -7.22
C ARG A 11 -11.86 3.60 -7.11
N HIS A 12 -12.55 3.49 -5.98
CA HIS A 12 -13.82 4.17 -5.76
C HIS A 12 -13.68 5.70 -5.73
N LEU A 13 -12.67 6.21 -5.03
CA LEU A 13 -12.39 7.64 -4.93
C LEU A 13 -12.06 8.24 -6.31
N ILE A 14 -11.25 7.56 -7.12
CA ILE A 14 -10.97 8.00 -8.50
C ILE A 14 -12.25 8.05 -9.32
N GLN A 15 -13.14 7.06 -9.19
CA GLN A 15 -14.43 7.09 -9.88
C GLN A 15 -15.28 8.28 -9.43
N GLN A 16 -15.34 8.55 -8.12
CA GLN A 16 -16.06 9.71 -7.59
C GLN A 16 -15.50 11.04 -8.12
N ALA A 17 -14.18 11.20 -8.17
CA ALA A 17 -13.55 12.40 -8.73
C ALA A 17 -13.88 12.59 -10.23
N ASN A 18 -13.98 11.49 -10.97
CA ASN A 18 -14.40 11.50 -12.37
C ASN A 18 -15.87 11.90 -12.52
N ASP A 19 -16.76 11.36 -11.67
CA ASP A 19 -18.18 11.68 -11.69
C ASP A 19 -18.43 13.16 -11.35
N HIS A 20 -17.70 13.70 -10.36
CA HIS A 20 -17.70 15.11 -10.03
C HIS A 20 -17.28 15.98 -11.24
N HIS A 21 -16.20 15.60 -11.93
CA HIS A 21 -15.76 16.30 -13.15
C HIS A 21 -16.82 16.25 -14.26
N CYS A 22 -17.41 15.08 -14.52
CA CYS A 22 -18.43 14.89 -15.54
C CYS A 22 -19.70 15.70 -15.25
N SER A 23 -20.07 15.84 -13.97
CA SER A 23 -21.26 16.62 -13.55
C SER A 23 -21.13 18.12 -13.85
N LYS A 24 -19.89 18.66 -13.93
CA LYS A 24 -19.58 20.09 -14.11
C LYS A 24 -20.23 21.01 -13.07
N ILE A 25 -20.73 20.47 -11.96
CA ILE A 25 -21.28 21.25 -10.86
C ILE A 25 -20.10 21.85 -10.08
N PRO A 26 -19.98 23.19 -9.94
CA PRO A 26 -18.83 23.82 -9.28
C PRO A 26 -18.57 23.32 -7.86
N CYS A 27 -19.62 23.02 -7.10
CA CYS A 27 -19.52 22.43 -5.77
C CYS A 27 -18.84 21.04 -5.78
N ASN A 28 -19.23 20.17 -6.73
CA ASN A 28 -18.64 18.84 -6.87
C ASN A 28 -17.17 18.91 -7.31
N LEU A 29 -16.83 19.87 -8.18
CA LEU A 29 -15.43 20.10 -8.56
C LEU A 29 -14.57 20.52 -7.37
N ALA A 30 -15.10 21.36 -6.47
CA ALA A 30 -14.40 21.71 -5.23
C ALA A 30 -14.18 20.49 -4.33
N MET A 31 -15.13 19.55 -4.28
CA MET A 31 -15.01 18.31 -3.52
C MET A 31 -13.91 17.37 -4.04
N ASN A 32 -13.45 17.51 -5.28
CA ASN A 32 -12.32 16.71 -5.79
C ASN A 32 -11.03 16.95 -5.01
N VAL A 33 -10.87 18.11 -4.37
CA VAL A 33 -9.72 18.38 -3.49
C VAL A 33 -9.70 17.39 -2.33
N GLU A 34 -10.84 17.16 -1.69
CA GLU A 34 -10.92 16.22 -0.55
C GLU A 34 -10.75 14.77 -1.01
N VAL A 35 -11.32 14.40 -2.17
CA VAL A 35 -11.10 13.07 -2.77
C VAL A 35 -9.61 12.81 -3.04
N ILE A 36 -8.90 13.79 -3.60
CA ILE A 36 -7.45 13.68 -3.86
C ILE A 36 -6.66 13.56 -2.55
N ARG A 37 -7.05 14.29 -1.50
CA ARG A 37 -6.41 14.17 -0.17
C ARG A 37 -6.59 12.79 0.43
N GLU A 38 -7.76 12.19 0.25
CA GLU A 38 -8.02 10.83 0.73
C GLU A 38 -7.19 9.79 -0.05
N ILE A 39 -7.09 9.93 -1.38
CA ILE A 39 -6.19 9.11 -2.20
C ILE A 39 -4.73 9.25 -1.73
N TYR A 40 -4.29 10.48 -1.45
CA TYR A 40 -2.94 10.73 -0.93
C TYR A 40 -2.72 10.01 0.41
N ALA A 41 -3.65 10.11 1.35
CA ALA A 41 -3.57 9.41 2.64
C ALA A 41 -3.48 7.88 2.46
N ASN A 42 -4.26 7.33 1.53
CA ASN A 42 -4.22 5.91 1.18
C ASN A 42 -2.86 5.48 0.60
N ILE A 43 -2.22 6.32 -0.23
CA ILE A 43 -0.86 6.05 -0.73
C ILE A 43 0.14 5.98 0.44
N PHE A 44 0.06 6.87 1.44
CA PHE A 44 0.91 6.77 2.63
C PHE A 44 0.66 5.50 3.42
N LYS A 45 -0.60 5.09 3.56
CA LYS A 45 -0.95 3.82 4.21
C LYS A 45 -0.36 2.64 3.45
N PHE A 46 -0.47 2.63 2.13
CA PHE A 46 0.12 1.61 1.27
C PHE A 46 1.65 1.52 1.47
N ILE A 47 2.35 2.65 1.46
CA ILE A 47 3.82 2.68 1.67
C ILE A 47 4.19 2.06 3.03
N ARG A 48 3.46 2.38 4.11
CA ARG A 48 3.71 1.79 5.43
C ARG A 48 3.50 0.28 5.41
N LEU A 49 2.36 -0.19 4.90
CA LEU A 49 2.06 -1.64 4.82
C LEU A 49 3.12 -2.42 4.07
N TYR A 50 3.64 -1.87 2.96
CA TYR A 50 4.72 -2.50 2.21
C TYR A 50 6.06 -2.45 2.94
N SER A 51 6.34 -1.37 3.66
CA SER A 51 7.56 -1.24 4.47
C SER A 51 7.57 -2.27 5.60
N ASP A 52 6.46 -2.38 6.34
CA ASP A 52 6.29 -3.34 7.43
C ASP A 52 6.39 -4.79 6.94
N LEU A 53 5.81 -5.09 5.77
CA LEU A 53 5.93 -6.39 5.13
C LEU A 53 7.38 -6.69 4.71
N SER A 54 8.04 -5.72 4.08
CA SER A 54 9.44 -5.86 3.64
C SER A 54 10.39 -6.07 4.82
N GLU A 55 10.19 -5.33 5.91
CA GLU A 55 10.95 -5.49 7.14
C GLU A 55 10.71 -6.87 7.77
N SER A 56 9.44 -7.26 7.92
CA SER A 56 9.06 -8.58 8.44
C SER A 56 9.68 -9.72 7.63
N PHE A 57 9.63 -9.61 6.29
CA PHE A 57 10.24 -10.59 5.40
C PHE A 57 11.77 -10.63 5.56
N SER A 58 12.42 -9.46 5.59
CA SER A 58 13.87 -9.37 5.79
C SER A 58 14.30 -9.99 7.10
N ASN A 59 13.57 -9.74 8.19
CA ASN A 59 13.81 -10.32 9.50
C ASN A 59 13.68 -11.85 9.47
N ILE A 60 12.64 -12.40 8.83
CA ILE A 60 12.46 -13.85 8.70
C ILE A 60 13.66 -14.49 7.95
N VAL A 61 14.09 -13.89 6.84
CA VAL A 61 15.22 -14.38 6.05
C VAL A 61 16.52 -14.31 6.84
N GLN A 62 16.78 -13.20 7.53
CA GLN A 62 17.98 -13.04 8.37
C GLN A 62 18.00 -14.02 9.54
N CYS A 63 16.86 -14.23 10.21
CA CYS A 63 16.74 -15.20 11.30
C CYS A 63 16.91 -16.66 10.84
N HIS A 64 16.62 -16.99 9.57
CA HIS A 64 16.84 -18.33 9.00
C HIS A 64 18.24 -18.53 8.39
N ALA A 65 18.98 -17.45 8.13
CA ALA A 65 20.36 -17.53 7.62
C ALA A 65 21.36 -18.33 8.50
N PRO A 66 21.24 -18.41 9.85
CA PRO A 66 22.12 -19.24 10.68
C PRO A 66 21.97 -20.74 10.40
N ILE A 67 20.76 -21.19 10.03
CA ILE A 67 20.49 -22.62 9.78
C ILE A 67 21.23 -23.07 8.50
N LEU A 68 21.31 -22.22 7.49
CA LEU A 68 22.02 -22.52 6.23
C LEU A 68 23.55 -22.48 6.36
N LYS A 69 24.10 -21.76 7.36
CA LYS A 69 25.55 -21.75 7.63
C LYS A 69 26.03 -23.00 8.37
N ASN A 70 25.19 -23.61 9.20
CA ASN A 70 25.54 -24.81 9.98
C ASN A 70 25.47 -26.12 9.20
N VAL A 71 24.81 -26.16 8.02
CA VAL A 71 24.76 -27.36 7.16
C VAL A 71 26.05 -27.55 6.34
N LYS A 72 26.90 -26.51 6.20
CA LYS A 72 28.13 -26.56 5.39
C LYS A 72 29.39 -27.07 6.13
N PHE A 73 29.30 -27.44 7.42
CA PHE A 73 30.46 -27.88 8.23
C PHE A 73 30.29 -29.30 8.82
N ASN A 74 29.86 -30.27 8.01
CA ASN A 74 29.87 -31.70 8.40
C ASN A 74 30.32 -32.65 7.28
N PHE A 75 31.18 -32.18 6.38
CA PHE A 75 31.92 -33.04 5.46
C PHE A 75 33.34 -32.51 5.30
N LEU A 76 34.18 -32.77 6.30
CA LEU A 76 35.63 -32.98 6.23
C LEU A 76 36.11 -33.50 7.58
#